data_AF-A0A944GRF5-F1
#
_entry.id   AF-A0A944GRF5-F1
#
_cell.length_a   1.000
_cell.length_b   1.000
_cell.length_c   1.000
_cell.angle_alpha   90.00
_cell.angle_beta   90.00
_cell.angle_gamma   90.00
#
_symmetry.space_group_name_H-M   'P 1'
#
loop_
_entity.id
_entity.type
_entity.pdbx_description
1 polymer ?
#
loop_
_entity_poly.entity_id
_entity_poly.type
_entity_poly.pdbx_seq_one_letter_code
_entity_poly.pdbx_strand_id
1 'polypeptide(L)'
;LARKARAFPMSSVHSMLAPAVQEHLDAMPQDKLREQIKTMAKVAREHGMETCAAAYEDTLAATGATSPFDVEVTAARISCVGRGVVADSGDKLIMYDDLMRRRASNG
;
A
#
# COMPACT_ATOMS: atom_id res chain seq x y z
N LEU A 1 -5.48 -8.73 20.66
CA LEU A 1 -4.89 -7.41 20.32
C LEU A 1 -5.98 -6.34 20.14
N ALA A 2 -6.57 -5.83 21.22
CA ALA A 2 -7.26 -4.54 21.22
C ALA A 2 -6.27 -3.49 21.76
N ARG A 3 -5.08 -3.40 21.15
CA ARG A 3 -3.95 -2.62 21.68
C ARG A 3 -4.17 -1.13 21.35
N LYS A 4 -4.96 -0.49 22.22
CA LYS A 4 -5.03 0.96 22.51
C LYS A 4 -4.81 1.88 21.29
N ALA A 5 -5.81 2.03 20.42
CA ALA A 5 -5.82 3.09 19.41
C ALA A 5 -5.53 4.49 20.01
N ARG A 6 -5.95 4.73 21.26
CA ARG A 6 -5.62 5.94 22.02
C ARG A 6 -4.13 6.17 22.29
N ALA A 7 -3.32 5.11 22.32
CA ALA A 7 -1.88 5.18 22.58
C ALA A 7 -1.05 5.10 21.29
N PHE A 8 -1.69 4.88 20.14
CA PHE A 8 -1.01 4.77 18.86
C PHE A 8 -0.23 6.04 18.46
N PRO A 9 -0.76 7.27 18.64
CA PRO A 9 -0.02 8.49 18.28
C PRO A 9 1.30 8.66 19.05
N MET A 10 1.39 8.05 20.24
CA MET A 10 2.58 8.08 21.10
C MET A 10 3.52 6.89 20.88
N SER A 11 3.26 6.04 19.88
CA SER A 11 4.02 4.81 19.65
C SER A 11 5.24 5.03 18.75
N SER A 12 6.27 4.18 18.90
CA SER A 12 7.43 4.18 18.01
C SER A 12 7.03 3.90 16.56
N VAL A 13 6.03 3.02 16.34
CA VAL A 13 5.50 2.72 15.01
C VAL A 13 4.95 3.98 14.35
N HIS A 14 4.19 4.80 15.08
CA HIS A 14 3.68 6.07 14.57
C HIS A 14 4.81 7.02 14.17
N SER A 15 5.85 7.14 15.00
CA SER A 15 7.01 8.00 14.70
C SER A 15 7.83 7.57 13.47
N MET A 16 7.70 6.32 13.01
CA MET A 16 8.35 5.83 11.79
C MET A 16 7.59 6.22 10.51
N LEU A 17 6.34 6.66 10.62
CA LEU A 17 5.52 7.03 9.47
C LEU A 17 5.85 8.46 9.03
N ALA A 18 5.63 8.77 7.75
CA ALA A 18 5.75 10.13 7.24
C ALA A 18 4.74 11.07 7.93
N PRO A 19 5.06 12.37 8.16
CA PRO A 19 4.17 13.30 8.86
C PRO A 19 2.74 13.38 8.30
N ALA A 20 2.58 13.33 6.97
CA ALA A 20 1.27 13.34 6.34
C ALA A 20 0.43 12.09 6.68
N VAL A 21 1.07 10.92 6.81
CA VAL A 21 0.42 9.68 7.22
C VAL A 21 0.05 9.74 8.70
N GLN A 22 0.94 10.29 9.54
CA GLN A 22 0.67 10.50 10.97
C GLN A 22 -0.60 11.36 11.15
N GLU A 23 -0.63 12.53 10.53
CA GLU A 23 -1.78 13.45 10.58
C GLU A 23 -3.06 12.79 10.06
N HIS A 24 -2.98 12.05 8.95
CA HIS A 24 -4.12 11.32 8.40
C HIS A 24 -4.69 10.28 9.39
N LEU A 25 -3.82 9.50 10.05
CA LEU A 25 -4.22 8.48 11.01
C LEU A 25 -4.74 9.09 12.32
N ASP A 26 -4.16 10.19 12.78
CA ASP A 26 -4.59 10.92 13.97
C ASP A 26 -5.97 11.55 13.81
N ALA A 27 -6.33 11.95 12.60
CA ALA A 27 -7.66 12.46 12.25
C ALA A 27 -8.75 11.36 12.17
N MET A 28 -8.38 10.07 12.17
CA MET A 28 -9.35 8.99 11.99
C MET A 28 -10.22 8.72 13.23
N PRO A 29 -11.49 8.31 13.04
CA PRO A 29 -12.31 7.71 14.08
C PRO A 29 -11.62 6.48 14.73
N GLN A 30 -11.84 6.25 16.02
CA GLN A 30 -11.13 5.20 16.77
C GLN A 30 -11.35 3.78 16.24
N ASP A 31 -12.54 3.48 15.71
CA ASP A 31 -12.86 2.19 15.10
C ASP A 31 -12.03 1.96 13.82
N LYS A 32 -11.94 2.99 12.96
CA LYS A 32 -11.09 2.97 11.77
C LYS A 32 -9.61 2.90 12.11
N LEU A 33 -9.15 3.67 13.09
CA LEU A 33 -7.77 3.62 13.54
C LEU A 33 -7.40 2.23 14.09
N ARG A 34 -8.31 1.55 14.80
CA ARG A 34 -8.07 0.15 15.25
C ARG A 34 -7.90 -0.82 14.09
N GLU A 35 -8.65 -0.62 13.01
CA GLU A 35 -8.52 -1.41 11.79
C GLU A 35 -7.15 -1.18 11.15
N GLN A 36 -6.74 0.09 10.99
CA GLN A 36 -5.42 0.44 10.47
C GLN A 36 -4.28 -0.17 11.29
N ILE A 37 -4.36 -0.12 12.63
CA ILE A 37 -3.34 -0.72 13.49
C ILE A 37 -3.23 -2.24 13.27
N LYS A 38 -4.35 -2.93 13.01
CA LYS A 38 -4.32 -4.36 12.68
C LYS A 38 -3.69 -4.62 11.31
N THR A 39 -4.06 -3.83 10.30
CA THR A 39 -3.48 -3.92 8.96
C THR A 39 -1.99 -3.65 9.00
N MET A 40 -1.56 -2.61 9.71
CA MET A 40 -0.16 -2.25 9.88
C MET A 40 0.63 -3.37 10.57
N ALA A 41 0.07 -4.01 11.59
CA ALA A 41 0.70 -5.15 12.25
C ALA A 41 0.80 -6.38 11.31
N LYS A 42 -0.20 -6.62 10.47
CA LYS A 42 -0.18 -7.68 9.45
C LYS A 42 0.89 -7.40 8.40
N VAL A 43 0.82 -6.25 7.74
CA VAL A 43 1.73 -5.84 6.67
C VAL A 43 3.17 -5.79 7.17
N ALA A 44 3.42 -5.21 8.35
CA ALA A 44 4.77 -5.16 8.92
C ALA A 44 5.33 -6.56 9.23
N ARG A 45 4.47 -7.52 9.60
CA ARG A 45 4.88 -8.93 9.81
C ARG A 45 5.22 -9.64 8.50
N GLU A 46 4.46 -9.37 7.45
CA GLU A 46 4.60 -10.03 6.15
C GLU A 46 5.73 -9.45 5.30
N HIS A 47 5.92 -8.13 5.35
CA HIS A 47 6.76 -7.38 4.41
C HIS A 47 7.84 -6.51 5.08
N GLY A 48 7.86 -6.45 6.42
CA GLY A 48 8.74 -5.57 7.18
C GLY A 48 8.16 -4.16 7.41
N MET A 49 8.64 -3.48 8.44
CA MET A 49 8.10 -2.17 8.85
C MET A 49 8.44 -1.05 7.86
N GLU A 50 9.60 -1.10 7.21
CA GLU A 50 9.98 -0.12 6.17
C GLU A 50 9.03 -0.17 4.98
N THR A 51 8.75 -1.37 4.47
CA THR A 51 7.76 -1.58 3.39
C THR A 51 6.37 -1.16 3.81
N CYS A 52 5.99 -1.44 5.07
CA CYS A 52 4.71 -1.00 5.62
C CYS A 52 4.58 0.53 5.61
N ALA A 53 5.58 1.25 6.13
CA ALA A 53 5.59 2.71 6.15
C ALA A 53 5.52 3.29 4.73
N ALA A 54 6.31 2.75 3.80
CA ALA A 54 6.29 3.14 2.39
C ALA A 54 4.92 2.90 1.73
N ALA A 55 4.27 1.76 2.04
CA ALA A 55 2.96 1.44 1.49
C ALA A 55 1.87 2.42 1.95
N TYR A 56 1.88 2.81 3.23
CA TYR A 56 0.96 3.83 3.73
C TYR A 56 1.18 5.19 3.07
N GLU A 57 2.44 5.60 2.90
CA GLU A 57 2.79 6.85 2.24
C GLU A 57 2.34 6.87 0.77
N ASP A 58 2.69 5.83 0.01
CA ASP A 58 2.35 5.71 -1.41
C ASP A 58 0.82 5.60 -1.62
N THR A 59 0.11 4.87 -0.74
CA THR A 59 -1.35 4.73 -0.82
C THR A 59 -2.05 6.05 -0.53
N LEU A 60 -1.62 6.77 0.51
CA LEU A 60 -2.17 8.06 0.86
C LEU A 60 -1.93 9.09 -0.25
N ALA A 61 -0.72 9.12 -0.81
CA ALA A 61 -0.39 10.02 -1.91
C ALA A 61 -1.22 9.73 -3.18
N ALA A 62 -1.47 8.45 -3.48
CA ALA A 62 -2.20 8.06 -4.69
C ALA A 62 -3.72 8.23 -4.57
N THR A 63 -4.30 8.00 -3.39
CA THR A 63 -5.76 7.88 -3.23
C THR A 63 -6.37 8.94 -2.31
N GLY A 64 -5.55 9.65 -1.52
CA GLY A 64 -6.02 10.53 -0.46
C GLY A 64 -6.54 9.81 0.79
N ALA A 65 -6.44 8.48 0.84
CA ALA A 65 -6.87 7.66 1.97
C ALA A 65 -5.91 6.50 2.24
N THR A 66 -6.06 5.81 3.37
CA THR A 66 -5.30 4.59 3.69
C THR A 66 -6.24 3.40 3.84
N SER A 67 -6.95 3.02 2.78
CA SER A 67 -7.78 1.81 2.77
C SER A 67 -6.93 0.57 3.08
N PRO A 68 -7.35 -0.33 3.99
CA PRO A 68 -6.59 -1.53 4.33
C PRO A 68 -6.19 -2.38 3.12
N PHE A 69 -7.12 -2.56 2.16
CA PHE A 69 -6.88 -3.34 0.96
C PHE A 69 -5.80 -2.70 0.09
N ASP A 70 -5.90 -1.39 -0.16
CA ASP A 70 -4.96 -0.67 -1.01
C ASP A 70 -3.55 -0.63 -0.40
N VAL A 71 -3.46 -0.51 0.92
CA VAL A 71 -2.19 -0.60 1.66
C VAL A 71 -1.56 -2.00 1.51
N GLU A 72 -2.34 -3.07 1.66
CA GLU A 72 -1.85 -4.44 1.48
C GLU A 72 -1.35 -4.68 0.05
N VAL A 73 -2.13 -4.28 -0.95
CA VAL A 73 -1.74 -4.39 -2.37
C VAL A 73 -0.47 -3.59 -2.66
N THR A 74 -0.38 -2.37 -2.13
CA THR A 74 0.79 -1.51 -2.32
C THR A 74 2.03 -2.09 -1.63
N ALA A 75 1.89 -2.64 -0.41
CA ALA A 75 2.99 -3.31 0.28
C ALA A 75 3.48 -4.56 -0.45
N ALA A 76 2.56 -5.37 -0.97
CA ALA A 76 2.90 -6.53 -1.80
C ALA A 76 3.63 -6.09 -3.07
N ARG A 77 3.16 -5.03 -3.74
CA ARG A 77 3.83 -4.46 -4.91
C ARG A 77 5.25 -4.01 -4.57
N ILE A 78 5.42 -3.19 -3.52
CA ILE A 78 6.75 -2.71 -3.10
C ILE A 78 7.67 -3.89 -2.78
N SER A 79 7.17 -4.95 -2.13
CA SER A 79 7.97 -6.14 -1.82
C SER A 79 8.40 -6.92 -3.06
N CYS A 80 7.56 -6.96 -4.10
CA CYS A 80 7.84 -7.72 -5.32
C CYS A 80 8.71 -6.97 -6.32
N VAL A 81 8.48 -5.66 -6.50
CA VAL A 81 9.14 -4.88 -7.57
C VAL A 81 9.95 -3.69 -7.06
N GLY A 82 9.92 -3.38 -5.76
CA GLY A 82 10.55 -2.19 -5.18
C GLY A 82 9.64 -0.97 -5.18
N ARG A 83 10.02 0.05 -4.39
CA ARG A 83 9.29 1.32 -4.28
C ARG A 83 9.59 2.24 -5.46
N GLY A 84 8.59 2.97 -5.95
CA GLY A 84 8.77 3.96 -7.02
C GLY A 84 8.94 3.39 -8.43
N VAL A 85 8.78 2.07 -8.61
CA VAL A 85 8.70 1.48 -9.95
C VAL A 85 7.36 1.87 -10.55
N VAL A 86 7.41 2.81 -11.51
CA VAL A 86 6.29 3.11 -12.39
C VAL A 86 5.89 1.80 -13.05
N ALA A 87 4.62 1.40 -12.92
CA ALA A 87 4.11 0.27 -13.68
C ALA A 87 4.45 0.54 -15.14
N ASP A 88 5.27 -0.33 -15.75
CA ASP A 88 5.60 -0.28 -17.16
C ASP A 88 4.29 0.01 -17.89
N SER A 89 4.20 1.16 -18.56
CA SER A 89 3.02 1.53 -19.33
C SER A 89 2.66 0.32 -20.18
N GLY A 90 1.37 -0.03 -20.26
CA GLY A 90 0.84 -1.26 -20.85
C GLY A 90 1.16 -1.49 -22.34
N ASP A 91 2.20 -0.88 -22.88
CA ASP A 91 2.76 -1.08 -24.23
C ASP A 91 3.12 -2.54 -24.49
N LYS A 92 3.42 -3.32 -23.44
CA LYS A 92 3.64 -4.76 -23.56
C LYS A 92 2.37 -5.54 -23.91
N LEU A 93 1.18 -5.05 -23.59
CA LEU A 93 -0.09 -5.70 -23.97
C LEU A 93 -0.45 -5.44 -25.43
N ILE A 94 -0.14 -4.26 -25.98
CA ILE A 94 -0.34 -3.96 -27.40
C ILE A 94 0.48 -4.93 -28.26
N MET A 95 1.72 -5.22 -27.86
CA MET A 95 2.58 -6.21 -28.53
C MET A 95 1.99 -7.63 -28.49
N TYR A 96 1.33 -7.99 -27.39
CA TYR A 96 0.61 -9.26 -27.27
C TYR A 96 -0.64 -9.30 -28.15
N ASP A 97 -1.43 -8.22 -28.19
CA ASP A 97 -2.62 -8.12 -29.03
C ASP A 97 -2.28 -8.20 -30.51
N ASP A 98 -1.18 -7.58 -30.94
CA ASP A 98 -0.69 -7.65 -32.31
C ASP A 98 -0.16 -9.05 -32.66
N LEU A 99 0.49 -9.74 -31.73
CA LEU A 99 0.90 -11.14 -31.90
C LEU A 99 -0.33 -12.05 -32.06
N MET A 100 -1.37 -11.86 -31.25
CA MET A 100 -2.61 -12.62 -31.30
C MET A 100 -3.39 -12.35 -32.60
N ARG A 101 -3.44 -11.10 -33.07
CA ARG A 101 -4.04 -10.75 -34.37
C ARG A 101 -3.30 -11.37 -35.54
N ARG A 102 -1.96 -11.35 -35.55
CA ARG A 102 -1.14 -11.98 -36.60
C ARG A 102 -1.28 -13.50 -36.65
N ARG A 103 -1.52 -14.15 -35.50
CA ARG A 103 -1.76 -15.59 -35.42
C ARG A 103 -3.14 -15.98 -35.97
N ALA A 104 -4.15 -15.11 -35.83
CA ALA A 104 -5.50 -15.36 -36.32
C ALA A 104 -5.65 -15.16 -37.85
N SER A 105 -4.78 -14.35 -38.48
CA SER A 105 -4.83 -14.04 -39.91
C SER A 105 -4.09 -15.04 -40.81
N ASN A 106 -3.42 -16.05 -40.25
CA ASN A 106 -2.70 -17.10 -40.98
C ASN A 106 -3.47 -18.44 -41.03
N GLY A 107 -4.80 -18.39 -40.90
CA GLY A 107 -5.70 -19.54 -41.01
C GLY A 107 -6.49 -19.55 -42.31
#